data_AF-A0ABD3W4R6-F1
#
_entry.id   AF-A0ABD3W4R6-F1
#
_cell.length_a   1.000
_cell.length_b   1.000
_cell.length_c   1.000
_cell.angle_alpha   90.00
_cell.angle_beta   90.00
_cell.angle_gamma   90.00
#
_symmetry.space_group_name_H-M   'P 1'
#
loop_
_entity.id
_entity.type
_entity.pdbx_description
1 polymer ?
#
loop_
_entity_poly.entity_id
_entity_poly.type
_entity_poly.pdbx_seq_one_letter_code
_entity_poly.pdbx_strand_id
1 'polypeptide(L)'
;MMSQYRQYVRSSLSQYKFPDVAERDIVAVFNAFTDLRPKLADYVFNNGTTRTLLQLDGTIPVTYRGSTYNIPIAIWLMDTHPYNPPLVYVKPTSSMQIKSGPNVDSNGKVYITYLSEWIYPNSYLLELIQILAILFGEEPPVYSRVVTSARLHNQSQEAVRTPNHAEQDSDDEELSMLREELRRVENRKREKRKEDEKKQLRREVEKAKAELQEMEKNKNVSQNERQVKEY
;
A
#
# COMPACT_ATOMS: atom_id res chain seq x y z
N MET A 1 -9.49 27.16 2.34
CA MET A 1 -9.20 25.92 3.10
C MET A 1 -8.07 26.12 4.13
N MET A 2 -6.91 26.72 3.78
CA MET A 2 -5.80 26.98 4.73
C MET A 2 -6.13 27.86 5.94
N SER A 3 -7.07 28.81 5.80
CA SER A 3 -7.45 29.69 6.92
C SER A 3 -8.01 28.93 8.12
N GLN A 4 -8.57 27.74 7.91
CA GLN A 4 -9.26 26.99 8.95
C GLN A 4 -8.29 26.35 9.96
N TYR A 5 -7.11 25.89 9.51
CA TYR A 5 -6.19 25.15 10.37
C TYR A 5 -5.04 25.98 10.93
N ARG A 6 -4.75 27.15 10.37
CA ARG A 6 -3.58 27.93 10.79
C ARG A 6 -3.58 28.25 12.29
N GLN A 7 -4.72 28.72 12.81
CA GLN A 7 -4.84 29.03 14.23
C GLN A 7 -4.71 27.77 15.09
N TYR A 8 -5.32 26.67 14.67
CA TYR A 8 -5.22 25.38 15.36
C TYR A 8 -3.79 24.83 15.37
N VAL A 9 -3.07 24.90 14.26
CA VAL A 9 -1.66 24.48 14.17
C VAL A 9 -0.81 25.33 15.11
N ARG A 10 -0.95 26.65 15.07
CA ARG A 10 -0.21 27.55 15.98
C ARG A 10 -0.46 27.25 17.45
N SER A 11 -1.73 27.07 17.85
CA SER A 11 -2.04 26.72 19.25
C SER A 11 -1.46 25.37 19.63
N SER A 12 -1.50 24.39 18.71
CA SER A 12 -0.99 23.04 18.92
C SER A 12 0.54 22.98 19.05
N LEU A 13 1.25 23.92 18.40
CA LEU A 13 2.70 24.02 18.43
C LEU A 13 3.24 24.84 19.62
N SER A 14 2.37 25.34 20.51
CA SER A 14 2.78 26.22 21.63
C SER A 14 3.86 25.63 22.56
N GLN A 15 3.95 24.29 22.66
CA GLN A 15 4.96 23.60 23.46
C GLN A 15 6.16 23.09 22.65
N TYR A 16 6.17 23.31 21.32
CA TYR A 16 7.27 22.89 20.46
C TYR A 16 8.45 23.85 20.61
N LYS A 17 9.67 23.34 20.48
CA LYS A 17 10.89 24.15 20.59
C LYS A 17 11.06 25.12 19.42
N PHE A 18 10.57 24.76 18.23
CA PHE A 18 10.75 25.52 17.00
C PHE A 18 9.41 25.69 16.24
N PRO A 19 8.42 26.38 16.85
CA PRO A 19 7.04 26.41 16.35
C PRO A 19 6.91 27.07 14.97
N ASP A 20 7.69 28.13 14.69
CA ASP A 20 7.62 28.85 13.41
C ASP A 20 8.08 27.98 12.23
N VAL A 21 9.12 27.16 12.46
CA VAL A 21 9.65 26.26 11.44
C VAL A 21 8.69 25.09 11.22
N ALA A 22 8.16 24.51 12.30
CA ALA A 22 7.14 23.47 12.23
C ALA A 22 5.87 23.96 11.51
N GLU A 23 5.36 25.17 11.81
CA GLU A 23 4.20 25.74 11.11
C GLU A 23 4.46 25.82 9.61
N ARG A 24 5.63 26.33 9.20
CA ARG A 24 5.99 26.49 7.80
C ARG A 24 6.02 25.15 7.06
N ASP A 25 6.66 24.13 7.64
CA ASP A 25 6.73 22.79 7.06
C ASP A 25 5.34 22.15 6.91
N ILE A 26 4.49 22.27 7.94
CA ILE A 26 3.12 21.75 7.92
C ILE A 26 2.27 22.47 6.87
N VAL A 27 2.40 23.79 6.75
CA VAL A 27 1.69 24.57 5.74
C VAL A 27 2.09 24.15 4.33
N ALA A 28 3.39 23.90 4.09
CA ALA A 28 3.85 23.37 2.82
C ALA A 28 3.21 22.02 2.48
N VAL A 29 3.09 21.12 3.47
CA VAL A 29 2.40 19.83 3.32
C VAL A 29 0.93 20.02 2.95
N PHE A 30 0.18 20.84 3.69
CA PHE A 30 -1.25 21.00 3.43
C PHE A 30 -1.56 21.63 2.08
N ASN A 31 -0.67 22.49 1.56
CA ASN A 31 -0.81 23.07 0.23
C ASN A 31 -0.73 22.00 -0.88
N ALA A 32 0.03 20.92 -0.66
CA ALA A 32 0.21 19.84 -1.62
C ALA A 32 -0.73 18.64 -1.38
N PHE A 33 -1.04 18.33 -0.11
CA PHE A 33 -1.78 17.14 0.30
C PHE A 33 -3.03 17.54 1.08
N THR A 34 -4.13 17.75 0.34
CA THR A 34 -5.37 18.32 0.87
C THR A 34 -6.21 17.36 1.71
N ASP A 35 -5.83 16.09 1.85
CA ASP A 35 -6.53 15.10 2.69
C ASP A 35 -5.87 14.93 4.06
N LEU A 36 -4.65 15.47 4.25
CA LEU A 36 -3.99 15.46 5.55
C LEU A 36 -4.56 16.57 6.44
N ARG A 37 -4.79 16.24 7.71
CA ARG A 37 -5.38 17.13 8.71
C ARG A 37 -4.53 17.16 9.97
N PRO A 38 -4.36 18.34 10.60
CA PRO A 38 -3.68 18.42 11.88
C PRO A 38 -4.59 17.87 12.98
N LYS A 39 -4.01 17.10 13.90
CA LYS A 39 -4.68 16.55 15.07
C LYS A 39 -3.70 16.47 16.24
N LEU A 40 -4.06 17.03 17.39
CA LEU A 40 -3.38 16.71 18.65
C LEU A 40 -3.83 15.35 19.15
N ALA A 41 -2.86 14.52 19.51
CA ALA A 41 -3.12 13.20 20.09
C ALA A 41 -1.99 12.80 21.04
N ASP A 42 -2.31 11.91 21.97
CA ASP A 42 -1.33 11.34 22.89
C ASP A 42 -0.56 10.21 22.21
N TYR A 43 0.75 10.36 22.16
CA TYR A 43 1.68 9.36 21.64
C TYR A 43 2.37 8.65 22.80
N VAL A 44 2.27 7.32 22.83
CA VAL A 44 2.92 6.47 23.82
C VAL A 44 4.24 5.96 23.26
N PHE A 45 5.35 6.37 23.87
CA PHE A 45 6.69 5.92 23.51
C PHE A 45 6.97 4.52 24.03
N ASN A 46 7.97 3.86 23.42
CA ASN A 46 8.37 2.50 23.79
C ASN A 46 8.82 2.36 25.26
N ASN A 47 9.23 3.46 25.91
CA ASN A 47 9.57 3.50 27.33
C ASN A 47 8.35 3.68 28.25
N GLY A 48 7.13 3.65 27.71
CA GLY A 48 5.88 3.86 28.42
C GLY A 48 5.51 5.33 28.68
N THR A 49 6.40 6.27 28.38
CA THR A 49 6.06 7.70 28.53
C THR A 49 5.06 8.13 27.48
N THR A 50 4.15 9.04 27.84
CA THR A 50 3.14 9.58 26.93
C THR A 50 3.41 11.06 26.73
N ARG A 51 3.27 11.55 25.49
CA ARG A 51 3.29 12.99 25.18
C ARG A 51 2.16 13.34 24.22
N THR A 52 1.52 14.48 24.44
CA THR A 52 0.60 15.06 23.46
C THR A 52 1.42 15.70 22.34
N LEU A 53 1.27 15.18 21.12
CA LEU A 53 2.00 15.64 19.94
C LEU A 53 1.03 16.01 18.83
N LEU A 54 1.47 16.90 17.94
CA LEU A 54 0.78 17.19 16.69
C LEU A 54 1.04 16.06 15.69
N GLN A 55 -0.05 15.55 15.14
CA GLN A 55 -0.09 14.52 14.13
C GLN A 55 -0.73 15.07 12.85
N LEU A 56 -0.17 14.74 11.69
CA LEU A 56 -0.84 14.88 10.39
C LEU A 56 -1.49 13.54 10.07
N ASP A 57 -2.82 13.49 10.06
CA ASP A 57 -3.63 12.29 9.85
C ASP A 57 -4.46 12.44 8.57
N GLY A 58 -4.51 11.40 7.73
CA GLY A 58 -5.29 11.42 6.50
C GLY A 58 -4.73 10.47 5.46
N THR A 59 -4.92 10.78 4.18
CA THR A 59 -4.45 9.95 3.06
C THR A 59 -3.49 10.70 2.15
N ILE A 60 -2.61 9.95 1.50
CA ILE A 60 -1.77 10.44 0.40
C ILE A 60 -2.09 9.69 -0.89
N PRO A 61 -2.15 10.37 -2.05
CA PRO A 61 -2.37 9.72 -3.33
C PRO A 61 -1.10 8.97 -3.77
N VAL A 62 -1.25 7.69 -4.09
CA VAL A 62 -0.16 6.80 -4.51
C VAL A 62 -0.55 6.08 -5.80
N THR A 63 0.25 6.22 -6.85
CA THR A 63 0.00 5.54 -8.12
C THR A 63 0.66 4.17 -8.12
N TYR A 64 -0.15 3.11 -8.16
CA TYR A 64 0.28 1.72 -8.26
C TYR A 64 -0.33 1.09 -9.50
N ARG A 65 0.51 0.60 -10.42
CA ARG A 65 0.09 -0.08 -11.68
C ARG A 65 -0.96 0.70 -12.47
N GLY A 66 -0.77 2.02 -12.60
CA GLY A 66 -1.64 2.91 -13.37
C GLY A 66 -2.93 3.34 -12.68
N SER A 67 -3.18 2.91 -11.44
CA SER A 67 -4.31 3.38 -10.63
C SER A 67 -3.81 4.14 -9.40
N THR A 68 -4.50 5.23 -9.04
CA THR A 68 -4.19 6.01 -7.84
C THR A 68 -5.01 5.52 -6.65
N TYR A 69 -4.33 5.21 -5.55
CA TYR A 69 -4.90 4.77 -4.29
C TYR A 69 -4.63 5.81 -3.21
N ASN A 70 -5.60 6.04 -2.33
CA ASN A 70 -5.45 6.93 -1.18
C ASN A 70 -4.93 6.11 0.01
N ILE A 71 -3.62 6.18 0.25
CA ILE A 71 -2.98 5.40 1.30
C ILE A 71 -3.07 6.16 2.62
N PRO A 72 -3.73 5.60 3.65
CA PRO A 72 -3.88 6.27 4.94
C PRO A 72 -2.57 6.27 5.73
N ILE A 73 -2.15 7.46 6.16
CA ILE A 73 -0.92 7.66 6.93
C ILE A 73 -1.14 8.55 8.16
N ALA A 74 -0.22 8.43 9.10
CA ALA A 74 -0.07 9.29 10.26
C ALA A 74 1.38 9.75 10.39
N ILE A 75 1.60 11.05 10.42
CA ILE A 75 2.92 11.66 10.60
C ILE A 75 2.91 12.39 11.94
N TRP A 76 3.61 11.87 12.93
CA TRP A 76 3.76 12.49 14.23
C TRP A 76 4.98 13.39 14.25
N LEU A 77 4.80 14.67 14.58
CA LEU A 77 5.90 15.59 14.72
C LEU A 77 6.40 15.58 16.16
N MET A 78 7.70 15.33 16.36
CA MET A 78 8.34 15.49 17.66
C MET A 78 8.31 16.96 18.10
N ASP A 79 8.23 17.23 19.41
CA ASP A 79 8.30 18.59 19.98
C ASP A 79 9.62 19.34 19.66
N THR A 80 10.62 18.60 19.18
CA THR A 80 11.91 19.06 18.68
C THR A 80 12.01 19.21 17.15
N HIS A 81 10.93 18.97 16.39
CA HIS A 81 10.90 19.21 14.93
C HIS A 81 11.40 20.63 14.63
N PRO A 82 12.27 20.85 13.63
CA PRO A 82 12.70 19.91 12.58
C PRO A 82 13.99 19.13 12.88
N TYR A 83 14.58 19.24 14.08
CA TYR A 83 15.88 18.63 14.36
C TYR A 83 15.82 17.12 14.63
N ASN A 84 14.63 16.59 14.91
CA ASN A 84 14.38 15.16 14.94
C ASN A 84 13.36 14.79 13.85
N PRO A 85 13.52 13.63 13.19
CA PRO A 85 12.57 13.17 12.19
C PRO A 85 11.18 12.97 12.80
N PRO A 86 10.12 13.09 11.99
CA PRO A 86 8.79 12.65 12.40
C PRO A 86 8.72 11.13 12.53
N LEU A 87 7.73 10.64 13.28
CA LEU A 87 7.38 9.22 13.30
C LEU A 87 6.23 8.98 12.33
N VAL A 88 6.42 8.08 11.37
CA VAL A 88 5.44 7.83 10.30
C VAL A 88 4.85 6.45 10.42
N TYR A 89 3.52 6.37 10.27
CA TYR A 89 2.77 5.13 10.30
C TYR A 89 1.80 5.05 9.13
N VAL A 90 1.60 3.84 8.62
CA VAL A 90 0.50 3.48 7.75
C VAL A 90 -0.68 3.04 8.63
N LYS A 91 -1.87 3.58 8.36
CA LYS A 91 -3.07 3.36 9.18
C LYS A 91 -4.16 2.63 8.40
N PRO A 92 -4.11 1.29 8.31
CA PRO A 92 -5.12 0.54 7.56
C PRO A 92 -6.53 0.84 8.09
N THR A 93 -7.50 0.95 7.18
CA THR A 93 -8.93 0.92 7.54
C THR A 93 -9.34 -0.51 7.90
N SER A 94 -10.57 -0.71 8.39
CA SER A 94 -11.09 -2.06 8.73
C SER A 94 -11.09 -3.04 7.56
N SER A 95 -11.19 -2.52 6.34
CA SER A 95 -11.14 -3.30 5.09
C SER A 95 -9.73 -3.44 4.51
N MET A 96 -8.69 -2.97 5.19
CA MET A 96 -7.31 -3.06 4.76
C MET A 96 -6.48 -3.91 5.71
N GLN A 97 -5.35 -4.41 5.22
CA GLN A 97 -4.33 -5.07 6.01
C GLN A 97 -2.95 -4.55 5.63
N ILE A 98 -2.08 -4.36 6.62
CA ILE A 98 -0.69 -3.97 6.41
C ILE A 98 0.05 -5.11 5.71
N LYS A 99 0.82 -4.74 4.68
CA LYS A 99 1.83 -5.58 4.06
C LYS A 99 3.18 -5.14 4.58
N SER A 100 3.73 -5.89 5.55
CA SER A 100 5.07 -5.66 6.04
C SER A 100 6.09 -5.88 4.92
N GLY A 101 7.14 -5.06 4.90
CA GLY A 101 8.20 -5.11 3.89
C GLY A 101 9.43 -4.31 4.33
N PRO A 102 10.37 -4.02 3.43
CA PRO A 102 11.59 -3.30 3.74
C PRO A 102 11.33 -1.93 4.38
N ASN A 103 10.27 -1.25 3.95
CA ASN A 103 9.96 0.11 4.34
C ASN A 103 8.91 0.23 5.47
N VAL A 104 8.23 -0.86 5.83
CA VAL A 104 7.08 -0.82 6.77
C VAL A 104 7.05 -2.09 7.62
N ASP A 105 6.98 -1.95 8.95
CA ASP A 105 6.84 -3.10 9.85
C ASP A 105 5.39 -3.60 10.01
N SER A 106 5.19 -4.68 10.76
CA SER A 106 3.86 -5.27 10.99
C SER A 106 2.90 -4.36 11.78
N ASN A 107 3.42 -3.37 12.50
CA ASN A 107 2.63 -2.36 13.21
C ASN A 107 2.32 -1.15 12.32
N GLY A 108 2.78 -1.17 11.06
CA GLY A 108 2.59 -0.09 10.11
C GLY A 108 3.60 1.04 10.26
N LYS A 109 4.60 0.92 11.15
CA LYS A 109 5.62 1.95 11.29
C LYS A 109 6.53 1.93 10.08
N VAL A 110 6.80 3.11 9.54
CA VAL A 110 7.60 3.30 8.32
C VAL A 110 9.06 3.50 8.68
N TYR A 111 9.95 2.83 7.96
CA TYR A 111 11.39 2.92 8.05
C TYR A 111 11.95 3.13 6.65
N ILE A 112 12.44 4.33 6.35
CA ILE A 112 13.05 4.64 5.05
C ILE A 112 14.35 5.41 5.28
N THR A 113 15.26 5.34 4.31
CA THR A 113 16.57 6.01 4.38
C THR A 113 16.42 7.50 4.68
N TYR A 114 15.44 8.16 4.08
CA TYR A 114 15.19 9.59 4.31
C TYR A 114 14.86 9.94 5.78
N LEU A 115 14.21 9.05 6.53
CA LEU A 115 13.94 9.26 7.96
C LEU A 115 15.19 9.01 8.80
N SER A 116 16.02 8.01 8.46
CA SER A 116 17.26 7.71 9.18
C SER A 116 18.36 8.74 8.94
N GLU A 117 18.37 9.38 7.77
CA GLU A 117 19.32 10.42 7.37
C GLU A 117 18.74 11.83 7.53
N TRP A 118 17.61 11.96 8.23
CA TRP A 118 16.92 13.23 8.43
C TRP A 118 17.85 14.26 9.08
N ILE A 119 18.10 15.35 8.37
CA ILE A 119 18.99 16.42 8.82
C ILE A 119 18.41 17.78 8.45
N TYR A 120 18.13 18.61 9.45
CA TYR A 120 17.79 20.00 9.22
C TYR A 120 19.05 20.81 8.86
N PRO A 121 19.02 21.71 7.84
CA PRO A 121 17.87 22.18 7.06
C PRO A 121 17.69 21.51 5.69
N ASN A 122 18.18 20.28 5.50
CA ASN A 122 18.09 19.60 4.19
C ASN A 122 16.93 18.61 4.10
N SER A 123 16.24 18.32 5.20
CA SER A 123 15.09 17.40 5.24
C SER A 123 13.80 18.13 5.58
N TYR A 124 12.72 17.80 4.87
CA TYR A 124 11.42 18.48 4.95
C TYR A 124 10.25 17.49 4.89
N LEU A 125 9.13 17.84 5.54
CA LEU A 125 7.93 16.98 5.56
C LEU A 125 7.31 16.77 4.17
N LEU A 126 7.35 17.81 3.32
CA LEU A 126 6.78 17.72 1.97
C LEU A 126 7.52 16.69 1.12
N GLU A 127 8.86 16.75 1.13
CA GLU A 127 9.71 15.81 0.40
C GLU A 127 9.60 14.39 0.97
N LEU A 128 9.53 14.24 2.30
CA LEU A 128 9.23 12.95 2.95
C LEU A 128 7.96 12.32 2.36
N ILE A 129 6.86 13.07 2.24
CA ILE A 129 5.59 12.52 1.72
C ILE A 129 5.71 12.18 0.23
N GLN A 130 6.44 12.97 -0.55
CA GLN A 130 6.70 12.67 -1.96
C GLN A 130 7.50 11.36 -2.11
N ILE A 131 8.52 11.15 -1.29
CA ILE A 131 9.29 9.91 -1.24
C ILE A 131 8.39 8.72 -0.86
N LEU A 132 7.51 8.89 0.15
CA LEU A 132 6.54 7.85 0.50
C LEU A 132 5.62 7.50 -0.66
N ALA A 133 5.14 8.48 -1.42
CA ALA A 133 4.28 8.24 -2.56
C ALA A 133 4.98 7.43 -3.68
N ILE A 134 6.28 7.68 -3.89
CA ILE A 134 7.12 6.90 -4.82
C ILE A 134 7.28 5.46 -4.29
N LEU A 135 7.77 5.30 -3.06
CA LEU A 135 8.05 3.99 -2.48
C LEU A 135 6.80 3.12 -2.36
N PHE A 136 5.66 3.70 -1.97
CA PHE A 136 4.39 2.98 -1.89
C PHE A 136 3.79 2.70 -3.28
N GLY A 137 4.19 3.46 -4.30
CA GLY A 137 3.83 3.21 -5.70
C GLY A 137 4.60 2.03 -6.31
N GLU A 138 5.80 1.75 -5.80
CA GLU A 138 6.57 0.54 -6.14
C GLU A 138 6.09 -0.67 -5.34
N GLU A 139 5.99 -0.51 -4.01
CA GLU A 139 5.54 -1.53 -3.08
C GLU A 139 4.45 -1.00 -2.14
N PRO A 140 3.16 -1.27 -2.44
CA PRO A 140 2.07 -0.81 -1.61
C PRO A 140 2.13 -1.37 -0.18
N PRO A 141 2.00 -0.53 0.86
CA PRO A 141 2.13 -0.95 2.25
C PRO A 141 0.84 -1.53 2.83
N VAL A 142 -0.26 -1.46 2.08
CA VAL A 142 -1.56 -2.04 2.43
C VAL A 142 -2.19 -2.72 1.24
N TYR A 143 -3.05 -3.70 1.52
CA TYR A 143 -3.92 -4.33 0.55
C TYR A 143 -5.35 -4.43 1.10
N SER A 144 -6.33 -4.54 0.20
CA SER A 144 -7.72 -4.75 0.59
C SER A 144 -7.95 -6.18 1.08
N ARG A 145 -8.66 -6.30 2.20
CA ARG A 145 -9.20 -7.58 2.66
C ARG A 145 -10.39 -7.91 1.77
N VAL A 146 -10.36 -9.07 1.12
CA VAL A 146 -11.56 -9.60 0.49
C VAL A 146 -12.52 -9.94 1.63
N VAL A 147 -13.61 -9.18 1.76
CA VAL A 147 -14.71 -9.55 2.66
C VAL A 147 -15.41 -10.73 2.02
N THR A 148 -14.97 -11.95 2.32
CA THR A 148 -15.77 -13.14 2.06
C THR A 148 -17.01 -13.00 2.95
N SER A 149 -18.17 -12.74 2.35
CA SER A 149 -19.47 -12.82 3.01
C SER A 149 -19.75 -14.28 3.40
N ALA A 150 -19.03 -14.76 4.41
CA ALA A 150 -19.27 -16.05 5.03
C ALA A 150 -20.48 -15.91 5.96
N ARG A 151 -21.65 -16.28 5.43
CA ARG A 151 -22.84 -16.83 6.12
C ARG A 151 -23.24 -16.15 7.44
N LEU A 152 -24.24 -15.27 7.36
CA LEU A 152 -25.24 -15.14 8.42
C LEU A 152 -26.49 -15.91 8.00
N HIS A 153 -26.51 -17.20 8.33
CA HIS A 153 -27.75 -17.92 8.50
C HIS A 153 -27.73 -18.50 9.91
N ASN A 154 -28.26 -17.74 10.86
CA ASN A 154 -28.82 -18.32 12.07
C ASN A 154 -30.01 -17.48 12.52
N GLN A 155 -31.13 -18.17 12.71
CA GLN A 155 -32.45 -17.66 13.02
C GLN A 155 -32.52 -17.06 14.43
N SER A 156 -33.26 -15.96 14.58
CA SER A 156 -34.14 -15.72 15.73
C SER A 156 -35.27 -14.76 15.30
N GLN A 157 -36.51 -15.14 15.58
CA GLN A 157 -37.74 -14.33 15.53
C GLN A 157 -37.62 -13.18 16.58
N GLU A 158 -38.24 -12.00 16.54
CA GLU A 158 -39.64 -11.62 16.27
C GLU A 158 -39.79 -10.12 15.85
N ALA A 159 -40.77 -9.87 14.98
CA ALA A 159 -41.63 -8.69 14.78
C ALA A 159 -41.16 -7.24 15.08
N VAL A 160 -41.11 -6.40 14.03
CA VAL A 160 -41.96 -5.19 13.90
C VAL A 160 -42.28 -4.98 12.41
N ARG A 161 -43.58 -4.96 12.07
CA ARG A 161 -44.09 -4.58 10.75
C ARG A 161 -44.21 -3.06 10.68
N THR A 162 -43.70 -2.45 9.61
CA THR A 162 -44.25 -1.20 9.05
C THR A 162 -44.46 -1.38 7.54
N PRO A 163 -45.61 -0.97 7.00
CA PRO A 163 -45.94 -1.16 5.59
C PRO A 163 -45.42 0.01 4.75
N ASN A 164 -44.61 -0.28 3.72
CA ASN A 164 -44.71 0.31 2.38
C ASN A 164 -43.51 -0.07 1.50
N HIS A 165 -43.81 -0.31 0.21
CA HIS A 165 -42.93 -0.51 -0.95
C HIS A 165 -42.52 -1.96 -1.25
N ALA A 166 -43.51 -2.76 -1.62
CA ALA A 166 -43.32 -3.91 -2.49
C ALA A 166 -43.36 -3.42 -3.94
N GLU A 167 -42.19 -3.21 -4.58
CA GLU A 167 -42.01 -3.20 -6.06
C GLU A 167 -40.55 -2.93 -6.52
N GLN A 168 -39.52 -3.24 -5.71
CA GLN A 168 -38.10 -3.04 -6.11
C GLN A 168 -37.16 -4.22 -5.83
N ASP A 169 -37.67 -5.41 -5.49
CA ASP A 169 -36.82 -6.56 -5.09
C ASP A 169 -36.38 -7.48 -6.26
N SER A 170 -37.02 -7.45 -7.43
CA SER A 170 -36.70 -8.39 -8.53
C SER A 170 -35.45 -8.00 -9.32
N ASP A 171 -35.25 -6.71 -9.53
CA ASP A 171 -34.22 -6.20 -10.45
C ASP A 171 -32.83 -6.23 -9.80
N ASP A 172 -32.77 -6.12 -8.46
CA ASP A 172 -31.53 -6.20 -7.68
C ASP A 172 -30.98 -7.63 -7.57
N GLU A 173 -31.86 -8.64 -7.57
CA GLU A 173 -31.45 -10.05 -7.55
C GLU A 173 -30.86 -10.46 -8.91
N GLU A 174 -31.48 -10.06 -10.02
CA GLU A 174 -31.00 -10.34 -11.37
C GLU A 174 -29.64 -9.66 -11.65
N LEU A 175 -29.48 -8.39 -11.23
CA LEU A 175 -28.22 -7.67 -11.35
C LEU A 175 -27.10 -8.27 -10.49
N SER A 176 -27.45 -8.86 -9.34
CA SER A 176 -26.50 -9.58 -8.48
C SER A 176 -26.00 -10.87 -9.14
N MET A 177 -26.91 -11.61 -9.79
CA MET A 177 -26.57 -12.83 -10.54
C MET A 177 -25.66 -12.52 -11.73
N LEU A 178 -25.94 -11.43 -12.45
CA LEU A 178 -25.13 -11.01 -13.60
C LEU A 178 -23.70 -10.60 -13.20
N ARG A 179 -23.55 -9.90 -12.06
CA ARG A 179 -22.24 -9.54 -11.49
C ARG A 179 -21.44 -10.77 -11.07
N GLU A 180 -22.09 -11.76 -10.47
CA GLU A 180 -21.45 -13.03 -10.09
C GLU A 180 -21.07 -13.86 -11.31
N GLU A 181 -21.89 -13.88 -12.36
CA GLU A 181 -21.57 -14.61 -13.60
C GLU A 181 -20.39 -13.96 -14.35
N LEU A 182 -20.30 -12.62 -14.37
CA LEU A 182 -19.13 -11.90 -14.89
C LEU A 182 -17.85 -12.30 -14.14
N ARG A 183 -17.91 -12.33 -12.81
CA ARG A 183 -16.78 -12.74 -11.96
C ARG A 183 -16.35 -14.19 -12.27
N ARG A 184 -17.30 -15.10 -12.48
CA ARG A 184 -17.03 -16.49 -12.87
C ARG A 184 -16.42 -16.60 -14.27
N VAL A 185 -16.88 -15.80 -15.23
CA VAL A 185 -16.32 -15.76 -16.60
C VAL A 185 -14.89 -15.21 -16.60
N GLU A 186 -14.60 -14.17 -15.83
CA GLU A 186 -13.26 -13.60 -15.70
C GLU A 186 -12.29 -14.60 -15.06
N ASN A 187 -12.71 -15.31 -14.01
CA ASN A 187 -11.91 -16.38 -13.41
C ASN A 187 -11.62 -17.51 -14.41
N ARG A 188 -12.62 -17.94 -15.19
CA ARG A 188 -12.44 -18.94 -16.26
C ARG A 188 -11.44 -18.45 -17.33
N LYS A 189 -11.53 -17.20 -17.76
CA LYS A 189 -10.56 -16.61 -18.71
C LYS A 189 -9.15 -16.56 -18.14
N ARG A 190 -9.00 -16.21 -16.85
CA ARG A 190 -7.70 -16.12 -16.18
C ARG A 190 -7.03 -17.48 -16.04
N GLU A 191 -7.78 -18.52 -15.65
CA GLU A 191 -7.24 -19.88 -15.55
C GLU A 191 -6.89 -20.44 -16.92
N LYS A 192 -7.69 -20.18 -17.96
CA LYS A 192 -7.35 -20.57 -19.33
C LYS A 192 -6.05 -19.93 -19.82
N ARG A 193 -5.84 -18.62 -19.58
CA ARG A 193 -4.56 -17.95 -19.90
C ARG A 193 -3.37 -18.57 -19.19
N LYS A 194 -3.49 -18.87 -17.89
CA LYS A 194 -2.42 -19.54 -17.14
C LYS A 194 -2.11 -20.92 -17.69
N GLU A 195 -3.13 -21.68 -18.10
CA GLU A 195 -2.93 -23.00 -18.68
C GLU A 195 -2.25 -22.94 -20.05
N ASP A 196 -2.67 -22.01 -20.90
CA ASP A 196 -2.06 -21.78 -22.22
C ASP A 196 -0.59 -21.33 -22.08
N GLU A 197 -0.30 -20.41 -21.14
CA GLU A 197 1.05 -19.96 -20.83
C GLU A 197 1.92 -21.09 -20.28
N LYS A 198 1.37 -21.93 -19.40
CA LYS A 198 2.06 -23.13 -18.88
C LYS A 198 2.35 -24.15 -19.98
N LYS A 199 1.44 -24.34 -20.94
CA LYS A 199 1.67 -25.21 -22.12
C LYS A 199 2.76 -24.65 -23.02
N GLN A 200 2.77 -23.34 -23.22
CA GLN A 200 3.81 -22.67 -24.02
C GLN A 200 5.19 -22.83 -23.39
N LEU A 201 5.34 -22.54 -22.10
CA LEU A 201 6.62 -22.72 -21.39
C LEU A 201 7.10 -24.17 -21.44
N ARG A 202 6.20 -25.15 -21.33
CA ARG A 202 6.57 -26.57 -21.42
C ARG A 202 7.18 -26.93 -22.79
N ARG A 203 6.61 -26.42 -23.88
CA ARG A 203 7.14 -26.63 -25.23
C ARG A 203 8.51 -25.96 -25.41
N GLU A 204 8.68 -24.75 -24.88
CA GLU A 204 9.97 -24.04 -24.93
C GLU A 204 11.06 -24.77 -24.15
N VAL A 205 10.74 -25.28 -22.95
CA VAL A 205 11.67 -26.09 -22.15
C VAL A 205 12.07 -27.38 -22.87
N GLU A 206 11.11 -28.04 -23.54
CA GLU A 206 11.39 -29.26 -24.30
C GLU A 206 12.28 -28.99 -25.51
N LYS A 207 12.02 -27.90 -26.25
CA LYS A 207 12.86 -27.46 -27.36
C LYS A 207 14.28 -27.14 -26.91
N ALA A 208 14.44 -26.37 -25.82
CA ALA A 208 15.76 -26.03 -25.29
C ALA A 208 16.55 -27.27 -24.83
N LYS A 209 15.86 -28.28 -24.27
CA LYS A 209 16.50 -29.56 -23.92
C LYS A 209 16.99 -30.33 -25.14
N ALA A 210 16.23 -30.35 -26.23
CA ALA A 210 16.64 -31.02 -27.47
C ALA A 210 17.87 -30.34 -28.09
N GLU A 211 17.88 -29.00 -28.15
CA GLU A 211 19.02 -28.22 -28.64
C GLU A 211 20.29 -28.46 -27.79
N LEU A 212 20.14 -28.56 -26.46
CA LEU A 212 21.25 -28.87 -25.57
C LEU A 212 21.84 -30.27 -25.83
N GLN A 213 21.00 -31.28 -26.01
CA GLN A 213 21.45 -32.63 -26.34
C GLN A 213 22.17 -32.69 -27.70
N GLU A 214 21.72 -31.90 -28.67
CA GLU A 214 22.36 -31.84 -29.98
C GLU A 214 23.73 -31.14 -29.92
N MET A 215 23.85 -30.07 -29.14
CA MET A 215 25.14 -29.43 -28.86
C MET A 215 26.12 -30.38 -28.15
N GLU A 216 25.65 -31.16 -27.17
CA GLU A 216 26.48 -32.15 -26.48
C GLU A 216 26.97 -33.26 -27.43
N LYS A 217 26.09 -33.76 -28.31
CA LYS A 217 26.48 -34.73 -29.35
C LYS A 217 27.53 -34.15 -30.30
N ASN A 218 27.32 -32.94 -30.80
CA ASN A 218 28.23 -32.29 -31.73
C ASN A 218 29.60 -32.01 -31.09
N LYS A 219 29.62 -31.67 -29.79
CA LYS A 219 30.86 -31.47 -29.02
C LYS A 219 31.65 -32.77 -28.86
N ASN A 220 30.96 -33.88 -28.60
CA ASN A 220 31.61 -35.20 -28.47
C ASN A 220 32.17 -35.71 -29.81
N VAL A 221 31.46 -35.48 -30.93
CA VAL A 221 31.96 -35.81 -32.28
C VAL A 221 33.21 -34.98 -32.61
N SER A 222 33.18 -33.69 -32.32
CA SER A 222 34.31 -32.78 -32.53
C SER A 222 35.56 -33.14 -31.70
N GLN A 223 35.35 -33.67 -30.48
CA GLN A 223 36.45 -34.15 -29.63
C GLN A 223 37.06 -35.46 -30.14
N ASN A 224 36.23 -36.40 -30.61
CA ASN A 224 36.72 -37.63 -31.23
C ASN A 224 37.49 -37.37 -32.53
N GLU A 225 37.04 -36.45 -33.38
CA GLU A 225 37.73 -36.11 -34.64
C GLU A 225 39.09 -35.42 -34.41
N ARG A 226 39.27 -34.71 -33.29
CA ARG A 226 40.56 -34.10 -32.92
C ARG A 226 41.56 -35.14 -32.43
N GLN A 227 41.12 -36.16 -31.68
CA GLN A 227 41.99 -37.26 -31.23
C GLN A 227 42.44 -38.18 -32.38
N VAL A 228 41.64 -38.33 -33.44
CA VAL A 228 42.00 -39.16 -34.60
C VAL A 228 43.05 -38.49 -35.51
N LYS A 229 43.21 -37.16 -35.45
CA LYS A 229 44.18 -36.40 -36.25
C LYS A 229 45.57 -36.23 -35.59
N GLU A 230 45.78 -36.76 -34.39
CA GLU A 230 47.06 -36.70 -33.66
C GLU A 230 47.93 -37.97 -33.79
N TYR A 231 47.56 -38.89 -34.70
CA TYR A 231 48.36 -40.06 -35.10
C TYR A 231 48.62 -40.05 -36.61
#